data_AF-A0A1C3UQD2-F1
#
_entry.id   AF-A0A1C3UQD2-F1
#
_cell.length_a   1.000
_cell.length_b   1.000
_cell.length_c   1.000
_cell.angle_alpha   90.00
_cell.angle_beta   90.00
_cell.angle_gamma   90.00
#
_symmetry.space_group_name_H-M   'P 1'
#
loop_
_entity.id
_entity.type
_entity.pdbx_description
1 polymer ?
#
loop_
_entity_poly.entity_id
_entity_poly.type
_entity_poly.pdbx_seq_one_letter_code
_entity_poly.pdbx_strand_id
1 'polypeptide(L)'
;MNMLVGAALAGEAIPQVSFSKEAPEVDPIFAVIEAHKAARATWIGWVDRHCALELELPQDKRQSRVNVWDDEIIQTDDPRWIEAEREVHRTSDAEMDAACELVNVRPTTRAGLLALLNHAMLYDTDGEGWPRDLISDDGKRTRSWQTFLIENVTVALTMGLGEST
;
A
#
# COMPACT_ATOMS: atom_id res chain seq x y z
N MET A 1 -2.08 53.41 -43.82
CA MET A 1 -1.97 54.77 -43.26
C MET A 1 -1.25 54.66 -41.93
N ASN A 2 -0.16 55.42 -41.82
CA ASN A 2 0.72 55.74 -40.70
C ASN A 2 1.47 54.62 -39.94
N MET A 3 2.78 54.73 -40.12
CA MET A 3 3.92 54.08 -39.50
C MET A 3 4.26 54.78 -38.17
N LEU A 4 4.79 54.05 -37.19
CA LEU A 4 5.69 54.63 -36.19
C LEU A 4 6.70 53.59 -35.70
N VAL A 5 7.95 54.07 -35.68
CA VAL A 5 9.23 53.38 -35.46
C VAL A 5 9.59 53.45 -33.97
N GLY A 6 10.26 52.42 -33.43
CA GLY A 6 10.84 52.45 -32.09
C GLY A 6 12.06 51.54 -31.98
N ALA A 7 13.17 52.09 -31.50
CA ALA A 7 14.54 51.60 -31.59
C ALA A 7 14.87 50.34 -30.76
N ALA A 8 15.93 49.66 -31.20
CA ALA A 8 16.56 48.51 -30.56
C ALA A 8 17.30 48.87 -29.26
N LEU A 9 17.23 47.97 -28.29
CA LEU A 9 18.38 47.61 -27.44
C LEU A 9 18.37 46.08 -27.29
N ALA A 10 19.38 45.44 -27.87
CA ALA A 10 19.72 44.05 -27.59
C ALA A 10 20.23 43.98 -26.15
N GLY A 11 19.38 43.49 -25.25
CA GLY A 11 19.81 42.93 -23.98
C GLY A 11 19.77 41.42 -24.12
N GLU A 12 20.93 40.77 -24.16
CA GLU A 12 21.01 39.33 -23.99
C GLU A 12 20.41 38.98 -22.62
N ALA A 13 19.21 38.40 -22.63
CA ALA A 13 18.64 37.79 -21.45
C ALA A 13 19.47 36.53 -21.15
N ILE A 14 20.32 36.62 -20.13
CA ILE A 14 20.93 35.45 -19.49
C ILE A 14 19.78 34.48 -19.18
N PRO A 15 19.82 33.22 -19.63
CA PRO A 15 18.80 32.27 -19.26
C PRO A 15 18.85 32.13 -17.73
N GLN A 16 17.81 32.62 -17.07
CA GLN A 16 17.55 32.30 -15.68
C GLN A 16 17.29 30.81 -15.65
N VAL A 17 18.31 30.03 -15.31
CA VAL A 17 18.11 28.65 -14.86
C VAL A 17 17.35 28.79 -13.54
N SER A 18 16.04 28.78 -13.65
CA SER A 18 15.16 28.62 -12.52
C SER A 18 15.41 27.21 -12.01
N PHE A 19 16.32 27.06 -11.06
CA PHE A 19 16.30 25.92 -10.16
C PHE A 19 15.04 26.09 -9.33
N SER A 20 13.92 25.62 -9.88
CA SER A 20 12.76 25.31 -9.05
C SER A 20 13.29 24.34 -8.01
N LYS A 21 13.50 24.84 -6.79
CA LYS A 21 13.59 24.01 -5.60
C LYS A 21 12.26 23.31 -5.52
N GLU A 22 12.20 22.12 -6.10
CA GLU A 22 11.06 21.23 -6.06
C GLU A 22 10.62 21.20 -4.60
N ALA A 23 9.38 21.59 -4.33
CA ALA A 23 8.79 21.44 -3.00
C ALA A 23 9.05 20.00 -2.57
N PRO A 24 9.41 19.72 -1.30
CA PRO A 24 9.79 18.38 -0.90
C PRO A 24 8.70 17.42 -1.34
N GLU A 25 9.02 16.61 -2.33
CA GLU A 25 8.12 15.60 -2.85
C GLU A 25 7.74 14.74 -1.65
N VAL A 26 6.44 14.67 -1.35
CA VAL A 26 5.95 13.92 -0.19
C VAL A 26 6.47 12.50 -0.34
N ASP A 27 7.15 11.99 0.70
CA ASP A 27 7.78 10.67 0.66
C ASP A 27 6.74 9.61 0.20
N PRO A 28 7.02 8.86 -0.88
CA PRO A 28 6.04 7.96 -1.49
C PRO A 28 5.52 6.90 -0.52
N ILE A 29 6.30 6.57 0.52
CA ILE A 29 5.90 5.59 1.52
C ILE A 29 4.62 5.99 2.28
N PHE A 30 4.33 7.28 2.42
CA PHE A 30 3.10 7.74 3.09
C PHE A 30 1.86 7.30 2.33
N ALA A 31 1.88 7.38 0.99
CA ALA A 31 0.75 6.95 0.17
C ALA A 31 0.49 5.44 0.33
N VAL A 32 1.56 4.64 0.42
CA VAL A 32 1.47 3.19 0.58
C VAL A 32 0.97 2.80 1.97
N ILE A 33 1.42 3.50 3.02
CA ILE A 33 0.91 3.31 4.40
C ILE A 33 -0.60 3.56 4.46
N GLU A 34 -1.09 4.65 3.85
CA GLU A 34 -2.52 4.95 3.85
C GLU A 34 -3.31 3.96 2.99
N ALA A 35 -2.76 3.49 1.86
CA ALA A 35 -3.38 2.45 1.04
C ALA A 35 -3.55 1.15 1.83
N HIS A 36 -2.52 0.71 2.56
CA HIS A 36 -2.58 -0.48 3.40
C HIS A 36 -3.60 -0.32 4.55
N LYS A 37 -3.63 0.84 5.22
CA LYS A 37 -4.65 1.12 6.25
C LYS A 37 -6.07 1.05 5.69
N ALA A 38 -6.29 1.58 4.50
CA ALA A 38 -7.59 1.55 3.84
C ALA A 38 -8.00 0.12 3.44
N ALA A 39 -7.05 -0.67 2.92
CA ALA A 39 -7.27 -2.08 2.62
C ALA A 39 -7.63 -2.88 3.89
N ARG A 40 -6.87 -2.71 4.98
CA ARG A 40 -7.15 -3.32 6.28
C ARG A 40 -8.53 -2.95 6.81
N ALA A 41 -8.88 -1.66 6.77
CA ALA A 41 -10.19 -1.21 7.24
C ALA A 41 -11.34 -1.83 6.43
N THR A 42 -11.15 -1.98 5.11
CA THR A 42 -12.14 -2.63 4.23
C THR A 42 -12.28 -4.11 4.56
N TRP A 43 -11.16 -4.82 4.72
CA TRP A 43 -11.17 -6.24 5.07
C TRP A 43 -11.83 -6.49 6.44
N ILE A 44 -11.45 -5.72 7.47
CA ILE A 44 -12.06 -5.81 8.80
C ILE A 44 -13.57 -5.57 8.73
N GLY A 45 -14.02 -4.59 7.94
CA GLY A 45 -15.46 -4.33 7.76
C GLY A 45 -16.22 -5.52 7.17
N TRP A 46 -15.60 -6.28 6.25
CA TRP A 46 -16.19 -7.50 5.70
C TRP A 46 -16.12 -8.68 6.67
N VAL A 47 -15.04 -8.82 7.45
CA VAL A 47 -14.95 -9.82 8.53
C VAL A 47 -16.04 -9.58 9.56
N ASP A 48 -16.24 -8.34 10.02
CA ASP A 48 -17.30 -7.99 10.97
C ASP A 48 -18.69 -8.33 10.42
N ARG A 49 -18.93 -8.03 9.13
CA ARG A 49 -20.18 -8.38 8.45
C ARG A 49 -20.38 -9.89 8.35
N HIS A 50 -19.32 -10.63 8.04
CA HIS A 50 -19.35 -12.08 7.95
C HIS A 50 -19.67 -12.72 9.31
N CYS A 51 -19.00 -12.27 10.38
CA CYS A 51 -19.31 -12.68 11.75
C CYS A 51 -20.76 -12.35 12.16
N ALA A 52 -21.27 -11.18 11.76
CA ALA A 52 -22.66 -10.81 12.03
C ALA A 52 -23.65 -11.75 11.33
N LEU A 53 -23.39 -12.12 10.07
CA LEU A 53 -24.20 -13.09 9.35
C LEU A 53 -24.12 -14.50 9.96
N GLU A 54 -22.98 -14.87 10.53
CA GLU A 54 -22.82 -16.13 11.24
C GLU A 54 -23.78 -16.27 12.43
N LEU A 55 -24.02 -15.15 13.12
CA LEU A 55 -24.95 -15.07 14.24
C LEU A 55 -26.42 -14.98 13.80
N GLU A 56 -26.68 -14.34 12.65
CA GLU A 56 -28.04 -14.13 12.12
C GLU A 56 -28.59 -15.38 11.41
N LEU A 57 -27.75 -16.07 10.63
CA LEU A 57 -28.21 -17.09 9.69
C LEU A 57 -28.22 -18.50 10.30
N PRO A 58 -29.25 -19.31 9.99
CA PRO A 58 -29.23 -20.74 10.27
C PRO A 58 -28.00 -21.43 9.65
N GLN A 59 -27.47 -22.43 10.34
CA GLN A 59 -26.24 -23.11 9.90
C GLN A 59 -26.36 -23.72 8.50
N ASP A 60 -27.52 -24.26 8.14
CA ASP A 60 -27.81 -24.85 6.81
C ASP A 60 -27.88 -23.81 5.67
N LYS A 61 -27.80 -22.51 5.99
CA LYS A 61 -27.76 -21.40 5.04
C LYS A 61 -26.39 -20.75 4.88
N ARG A 62 -25.37 -21.32 5.52
CA ARG A 62 -23.99 -20.81 5.55
C ARG A 62 -22.94 -21.91 5.31
N GLN A 63 -23.20 -22.77 4.33
CA GLN A 63 -22.34 -23.91 4.00
C GLN A 63 -21.26 -23.57 2.96
N SER A 64 -21.45 -22.50 2.19
CA SER A 64 -20.55 -22.03 1.15
C SER A 64 -19.26 -21.52 1.75
N ARG A 65 -18.14 -21.79 1.08
CA ARG A 65 -16.79 -21.42 1.50
C ARG A 65 -15.98 -20.97 0.30
N VAL A 66 -15.29 -19.86 0.45
CA VAL A 66 -14.34 -19.34 -0.54
C VAL A 66 -12.96 -19.33 0.11
N ASN A 67 -12.00 -20.03 -0.47
CA ASN A 67 -10.62 -20.05 0.01
C ASN A 67 -9.64 -20.07 -1.15
N VAL A 68 -8.35 -19.89 -0.84
CA VAL A 68 -7.26 -19.79 -1.82
C VAL A 68 -7.14 -21.01 -2.75
N TRP A 69 -7.65 -22.18 -2.34
CA TRP A 69 -7.48 -23.44 -3.07
C TRP A 69 -8.72 -23.81 -3.90
N ASP A 70 -9.92 -23.63 -3.34
CA ASP A 70 -11.18 -24.01 -3.99
C ASP A 70 -12.36 -23.17 -3.49
N ASP A 71 -13.27 -22.85 -4.42
CA ASP A 71 -14.57 -22.23 -4.15
C ASP A 71 -15.66 -23.30 -4.07
N GLU A 72 -16.24 -23.50 -2.89
CA GLU A 72 -17.41 -24.35 -2.70
C GLU A 72 -18.65 -23.47 -2.49
N ILE A 73 -19.46 -23.28 -3.55
CA ILE A 73 -20.67 -22.46 -3.48
C ILE A 73 -21.92 -23.34 -3.48
N ILE A 74 -22.63 -23.33 -2.35
CA ILE A 74 -23.91 -24.01 -2.17
C ILE A 74 -25.03 -23.05 -2.58
N GLN A 75 -25.64 -23.31 -3.74
CA GLN A 75 -26.63 -22.40 -4.35
C GLN A 75 -27.87 -22.13 -3.47
N THR A 76 -28.14 -22.96 -2.46
CA THR A 76 -29.28 -22.82 -1.55
C THR A 76 -28.99 -21.98 -0.30
N ASP A 77 -27.75 -21.54 -0.13
CA ASP A 77 -27.35 -20.65 0.96
C ASP A 77 -27.93 -19.25 0.81
N ASP A 78 -27.88 -18.48 1.90
CA ASP A 78 -28.26 -17.08 1.85
C ASP A 78 -27.28 -16.33 0.91
N PRO A 79 -27.78 -15.57 -0.09
CA PRO A 79 -26.92 -14.84 -1.01
C PRO A 79 -26.00 -13.84 -0.29
N ARG A 80 -26.40 -13.32 0.88
CA ARG A 80 -25.57 -12.43 1.70
C ARG A 80 -24.37 -13.16 2.30
N TRP A 81 -24.52 -14.46 2.61
CA TRP A 81 -23.41 -15.30 3.07
C TRP A 81 -22.39 -15.52 1.95
N ILE A 82 -22.88 -15.90 0.76
CA ILE A 82 -22.02 -16.12 -0.42
C ILE A 82 -21.25 -14.85 -0.79
N GLU A 83 -21.91 -13.69 -0.75
CA GLU A 83 -21.27 -12.39 -0.97
C GLU A 83 -20.18 -12.12 0.08
N ALA A 84 -20.50 -12.30 1.37
CA ALA A 84 -19.54 -12.06 2.44
C ALA A 84 -18.30 -12.97 2.34
N GLU A 85 -18.47 -14.25 2.02
CA GLU A 85 -17.35 -15.18 1.78
C GLU A 85 -16.41 -14.68 0.68
N ARG A 86 -16.97 -14.28 -0.47
CA ARG A 86 -16.21 -13.77 -1.60
C ARG A 86 -15.48 -12.48 -1.25
N GLU A 87 -16.16 -11.57 -0.58
CA GLU A 87 -15.62 -10.26 -0.26
C GLU A 87 -14.58 -10.31 0.86
N VAL A 88 -14.75 -11.18 1.86
CA VAL A 88 -13.70 -11.42 2.88
C VAL A 88 -12.43 -11.93 2.20
N HIS A 89 -12.53 -12.93 1.31
CA HIS A 89 -11.37 -13.44 0.61
C HIS A 89 -10.72 -12.36 -0.28
N ARG A 90 -11.50 -11.71 -1.14
CA ARG A 90 -11.02 -10.67 -2.06
C ARG A 90 -10.35 -9.50 -1.34
N THR A 91 -10.90 -9.06 -0.21
CA THR A 91 -10.36 -7.93 0.55
C THR A 91 -9.18 -8.33 1.42
N SER A 92 -9.11 -9.59 1.87
CA SER A 92 -7.89 -10.15 2.47
C SER A 92 -6.74 -10.16 1.47
N ASP A 93 -6.97 -10.59 0.23
CA ASP A 93 -5.94 -10.59 -0.81
C ASP A 93 -5.47 -9.17 -1.13
N ALA A 94 -6.40 -8.21 -1.24
CA ALA A 94 -6.06 -6.81 -1.48
C ALA A 94 -5.25 -6.18 -0.33
N GLU A 95 -5.51 -6.62 0.90
CA GLU A 95 -4.75 -6.20 2.08
C GLU A 95 -3.33 -6.80 2.07
N MET A 96 -3.20 -8.09 1.73
CA MET A 96 -1.93 -8.80 1.54
C MET A 96 -1.09 -8.15 0.43
N ASP A 97 -1.70 -7.78 -0.70
CA ASP A 97 -1.04 -7.07 -1.80
C ASP A 97 -0.53 -5.70 -1.34
N ALA A 98 -1.36 -4.95 -0.60
CA ALA A 98 -0.95 -3.67 -0.03
C ALA A 98 0.18 -3.82 1.01
N ALA A 99 0.22 -4.94 1.74
CA ALA A 99 1.31 -5.25 2.66
C ALA A 99 2.61 -5.50 1.88
N CYS A 100 2.55 -6.23 0.76
CA CYS A 100 3.70 -6.42 -0.13
C CYS A 100 4.23 -5.07 -0.66
N GLU A 101 3.34 -4.16 -1.04
CA GLU A 101 3.76 -2.84 -1.55
C GLU A 101 4.54 -2.01 -0.52
N LEU A 102 4.29 -2.17 0.79
CA LEU A 102 5.06 -1.49 1.84
C LEU A 102 6.55 -1.83 1.83
N VAL A 103 6.93 -3.00 1.34
CA VAL A 103 8.34 -3.41 1.22
C VAL A 103 8.90 -3.21 -0.18
N ASN A 104 8.06 -2.96 -1.18
CA ASN A 104 8.47 -2.61 -2.56
C ASN A 104 8.78 -1.12 -2.72
N VAL A 105 8.13 -0.26 -1.94
CA VAL A 105 8.35 1.19 -1.99
C VAL A 105 9.43 1.60 -0.99
N ARG A 106 10.42 2.34 -1.49
CA ARG A 106 11.54 2.85 -0.69
C ARG A 106 11.17 4.17 -0.01
N PRO A 107 11.32 4.29 1.32
CA PRO A 107 11.27 5.60 1.96
C PRO A 107 12.48 6.43 1.52
N THR A 108 12.24 7.69 1.14
CA THR A 108 13.28 8.62 0.66
C THR A 108 13.68 9.65 1.71
N THR A 109 12.95 9.74 2.81
CA THR A 109 13.13 10.69 3.89
C THR A 109 13.19 9.99 5.24
N ARG A 110 13.80 10.65 6.24
CA ARG A 110 13.79 10.16 7.63
C ARG A 110 12.37 10.07 8.20
N ALA A 111 11.50 11.01 7.84
CA ALA A 111 10.11 11.01 8.30
C ALA A 111 9.33 9.80 7.74
N GLY A 112 9.48 9.50 6.46
CA GLY A 112 8.88 8.33 5.83
C GLY A 112 9.42 7.02 6.39
N LEU A 113 10.73 6.92 6.63
CA LEU A 113 11.33 5.75 7.26
C LEU A 113 10.74 5.49 8.66
N LEU A 114 10.65 6.53 9.50
CA LEU A 114 10.06 6.41 10.84
C LEU A 114 8.57 6.06 10.77
N ALA A 115 7.83 6.61 9.80
CA ALA A 115 6.43 6.29 9.61
C ALA A 115 6.24 4.81 9.24
N LEU A 116 7.05 4.27 8.33
CA LEU A 116 7.01 2.85 7.95
C LEU A 116 7.31 1.93 9.13
N LEU A 117 8.36 2.23 9.91
CA LEU A 117 8.73 1.41 11.08
C LEU A 117 7.65 1.44 12.17
N ASN A 118 7.08 2.62 12.46
CA ASN A 118 6.00 2.73 13.42
C ASN A 118 4.75 1.98 12.95
N HIS A 119 4.42 2.08 11.66
CA HIS A 119 3.32 1.33 11.07
C HIS A 119 3.55 -0.18 11.16
N ALA A 120 4.76 -0.65 10.85
CA ALA A 120 5.18 -2.05 10.97
C ALA A 120 4.93 -2.61 12.38
N MET A 121 5.28 -1.84 13.41
CA MET A 121 5.14 -2.24 14.82
C MET A 121 3.71 -2.17 15.33
N LEU A 122 2.95 -1.13 14.97
CA LEU A 122 1.58 -0.94 15.48
C LEU A 122 0.57 -1.86 14.82
N TYR A 123 0.84 -2.26 13.57
CA TYR A 123 -0.05 -3.14 12.83
C TYR A 123 -0.02 -4.57 13.37
N ASP A 124 1.17 -5.08 13.72
CA ASP A 124 1.44 -6.47 14.09
C ASP A 124 1.60 -6.64 15.61
N THR A 125 0.47 -6.64 16.31
CA THR A 125 0.44 -6.69 17.78
C THR A 125 0.67 -8.09 18.36
N ASP A 126 0.51 -9.14 17.56
CA ASP A 126 0.58 -10.55 17.98
C ASP A 126 1.63 -11.37 17.21
N GLY A 127 2.30 -10.80 16.21
CA GLY A 127 3.32 -11.48 15.40
C GLY A 127 2.75 -12.26 14.20
N GLU A 128 1.45 -12.15 13.94
CA GLU A 128 0.73 -12.83 12.86
C GLU A 128 0.22 -11.87 11.79
N GLY A 129 0.43 -10.55 11.95
CA GLY A 129 -0.13 -9.56 11.04
C GLY A 129 0.54 -9.53 9.66
N TRP A 130 1.84 -9.85 9.58
CA TRP A 130 2.59 -9.69 8.33
C TRP A 130 2.73 -11.00 7.53
N PRO A 131 2.80 -10.91 6.18
CA PRO A 131 3.02 -12.06 5.32
C PRO A 131 4.31 -12.83 5.67
N ARG A 132 4.25 -14.16 5.68
CA ARG A 132 5.38 -15.03 6.10
C ARG A 132 6.20 -15.61 4.96
N ASP A 133 5.55 -15.87 3.83
CA ASP A 133 6.13 -16.62 2.73
C ASP A 133 6.17 -15.81 1.43
N LEU A 134 6.75 -14.60 1.50
CA LEU A 134 6.92 -13.75 0.34
C LEU A 134 8.06 -14.25 -0.56
N ILE A 135 7.84 -14.21 -1.86
CA ILE A 135 8.81 -14.62 -2.88
C ILE A 135 9.58 -13.38 -3.34
N SER A 136 10.90 -13.44 -3.36
CA SER A 136 11.76 -12.38 -3.88
C SER A 136 11.57 -12.14 -5.38
N ASP A 137 11.93 -10.95 -5.87
CA ASP A 137 11.85 -10.57 -7.29
C ASP A 137 12.52 -11.57 -8.25
N ASP A 138 13.58 -12.26 -7.79
CA ASP A 138 14.29 -13.26 -8.58
C ASP A 138 13.62 -14.64 -8.59
N GLY A 139 12.50 -14.80 -7.86
CA GLY A 139 11.74 -16.04 -7.73
C GLY A 139 12.43 -17.14 -6.91
N LYS A 140 13.60 -16.86 -6.31
CA LYS A 140 14.48 -17.91 -5.76
C LYS A 140 14.44 -18.01 -4.24
N ARG A 141 13.89 -17.02 -3.54
CA ARG A 141 13.90 -16.99 -2.08
C ARG A 141 12.50 -16.72 -1.56
N THR A 142 12.04 -17.61 -0.69
CA THR A 142 10.91 -17.35 0.19
C THR A 142 11.44 -16.78 1.51
N ARG A 143 10.96 -15.61 1.92
CA ARG A 143 11.37 -14.90 3.13
C ARG A 143 10.16 -14.20 3.77
N SER A 144 10.30 -13.87 5.05
CA SER A 144 9.27 -13.11 5.76
C SER A 144 9.25 -11.64 5.32
N TRP A 145 8.09 -11.00 5.44
CA TRP A 145 7.93 -9.56 5.19
C TRP A 145 8.94 -8.71 5.97
N GLN A 146 9.25 -9.06 7.22
CA GLN A 146 10.23 -8.33 8.02
C GLN A 146 11.64 -8.40 7.42
N THR A 147 11.98 -9.49 6.73
CA THR A 147 13.28 -9.61 6.04
C THR A 147 13.39 -8.57 4.93
N PHE A 148 12.35 -8.43 4.10
CA PHE A 148 12.30 -7.43 3.03
C PHE A 148 12.27 -6.00 3.57
N LEU A 149 11.54 -5.75 4.67
CA LEU A 149 11.57 -4.47 5.36
C LEU A 149 13.01 -4.10 5.78
N ILE A 150 13.74 -5.03 6.42
CA ILE A 150 15.12 -4.77 6.87
C ILE A 150 16.05 -4.48 5.69
N GLU A 151 15.94 -5.23 4.60
CA GLU A 151 16.71 -4.99 3.37
C GLU A 151 16.43 -3.59 2.81
N ASN A 152 15.14 -3.24 2.70
CA ASN A 152 14.69 -1.96 2.18
C ASN A 152 15.18 -0.78 3.05
N VAL A 153 15.08 -0.89 4.37
CA VAL A 153 15.60 0.09 5.33
C VAL A 153 17.13 0.22 5.24
N THR A 154 17.84 -0.89 5.12
CA THR A 154 19.32 -0.90 5.00
C THR A 154 19.76 -0.14 3.75
N VAL A 155 19.08 -0.37 2.62
CA VAL A 155 19.35 0.35 1.37
C VAL A 155 19.04 1.84 1.52
N ALA A 156 17.89 2.21 2.08
CA ALA A 156 17.50 3.61 2.28
C ALA A 156 18.52 4.38 3.15
N LEU A 157 19.01 3.75 4.22
CA LEU A 157 20.05 4.33 5.07
C LEU A 157 21.41 4.46 4.37
N THR A 158 21.75 3.51 3.47
CA THR A 158 23.02 3.52 2.73
C THR A 158 23.03 4.56 1.61
N MET A 159 21.89 4.79 0.94
CA MET A 159 21.78 5.73 -0.18
C MET A 159 21.67 7.20 0.26
N GLY A 160 21.48 7.47 1.55
CA GLY A 160 21.30 8.80 2.11
C GLY A 160 19.84 9.26 2.05
N LEU A 161 19.26 9.56 3.21
CA LEU A 161 17.87 10.00 3.34
C LEU A 161 17.77 11.51 3.15
N GLY A 162 17.66 11.97 1.90
CA GLY A 162 17.26 13.34 1.54
C GLY A 162 17.88 14.44 2.41
N GLU A 163 19.18 14.35 2.72
CA GLU A 163 19.88 15.31 3.56
C GLU A 163 20.00 16.63 2.79
N SER A 164 19.03 17.52 3.01
CA SER A 164 19.22 18.94 2.70
C SER A 164 20.19 19.51 3.73
N THR A 165 21.44 19.66 3.34
CA THR A 165 22.44 20.47 4.05
C THR A 165 22.01 21.93 4.15
#